data_AF-A0A928NKS0-F1
#
_entry.id   AF-A0A928NKS0-F1
#
_cell.length_a   1.000
_cell.length_b   1.000
_cell.length_c   1.000
_cell.angle_alpha   90.00
_cell.angle_beta   90.00
_cell.angle_gamma   90.00
#
_symmetry.space_group_name_H-M   'P 1'
#
loop_
_entity.id
_entity.type
_entity.pdbx_description
1 polymer ?
#
loop_
_entity_poly.entity_id
_entity_poly.type
_entity_poly.pdbx_seq_one_letter_code
_entity_poly.pdbx_strand_id
1 'polypeptide(L)'
;RMYFTEYSAKAPQDIFYCVAVPSKSEGEYIKHLPELKALSFFHHGAYEEISEARKRLLSYAEENNLTLTGVFRNIYLEGPPQHKDKSKFITQIIAIIE
;
A
#
# COMPACT_ATOMS: atom_id res chain seq x y z
N ARG A 1 -11.34 8.57 -6.08
CA ARG A 1 -11.48 7.09 -6.02
C ARG A 1 -10.19 6.57 -5.41
N MET A 2 -10.27 5.63 -4.47
CA MET A 2 -9.08 5.06 -3.83
C MET A 2 -8.54 3.94 -4.70
N TYR A 3 -7.25 4.02 -5.06
CA TYR A 3 -6.53 2.98 -5.79
C TYR A 3 -5.42 2.43 -4.91
N PHE A 4 -5.16 1.14 -4.98
CA PHE A 4 -4.03 0.56 -4.28
C PHE A 4 -3.38 -0.56 -5.07
N THR A 5 -2.09 -0.79 -4.79
CA THR A 5 -1.38 -1.99 -5.20
C THR A 5 -1.14 -2.88 -3.99
N GLU A 6 -1.22 -4.19 -4.18
CA GLU A 6 -0.83 -5.19 -3.18
C GLU A 6 0.04 -6.25 -3.83
N TYR A 7 1.08 -6.67 -3.11
CA TYR A 7 2.00 -7.71 -3.57
C TYR A 7 2.64 -8.42 -2.38
N SER A 8 3.13 -9.64 -2.62
CA SER A 8 3.91 -10.40 -1.65
C SER A 8 5.40 -10.29 -1.94
N ALA A 9 6.23 -10.17 -0.90
CA ALA A 9 7.68 -10.28 -1.04
C ALA A 9 8.15 -11.64 -1.60
N LYS A 10 7.32 -12.69 -1.48
CA LYS A 10 7.60 -14.01 -2.04
C LYS A 10 7.43 -14.07 -3.56
N ALA A 11 6.64 -13.15 -4.12
CA ALA A 11 6.34 -13.07 -5.55
C ALA A 11 6.12 -11.59 -5.95
N PRO A 12 7.19 -10.77 -5.95
CA PRO A 12 7.07 -9.32 -6.13
C PRO A 12 6.57 -8.90 -7.53
N GLN A 13 6.64 -9.80 -8.52
CA GLN A 13 6.08 -9.61 -9.85
C GLN A 13 4.55 -9.79 -9.90
N ASP A 14 3.96 -10.47 -8.91
CA ASP A 14 2.52 -10.73 -8.84
C ASP A 14 1.85 -9.58 -8.07
N ILE A 15 1.51 -8.53 -8.82
CA ILE A 15 0.93 -7.30 -8.28
C ILE A 15 -0.56 -7.26 -8.56
N PHE A 16 -1.37 -7.11 -7.51
CA PHE A 16 -2.77 -6.78 -7.61
C PHE A 16 -2.94 -5.27 -7.75
N TYR A 17 -3.69 -4.84 -8.76
CA TYR A 17 -4.11 -3.46 -8.95
C TYR A 17 -5.60 -3.36 -8.63
N CYS A 18 -5.92 -2.61 -7.58
CA CYS A 18 -7.27 -2.58 -7.04
C CYS A 18 -7.81 -1.15 -6.98
N VAL A 19 -9.14 -1.06 -7.09
CA VAL A 19 -9.90 0.19 -6.93
C VAL A 19 -11.04 -0.06 -5.96
N ALA A 20 -11.26 0.88 -5.04
CA ALA A 20 -12.42 0.85 -4.18
C ALA A 20 -13.69 1.13 -5.00
N VAL A 21 -14.70 0.29 -4.82
CA VAL A 21 -16.01 0.37 -5.47
C VAL A 21 -17.12 0.57 -4.42
N PRO A 22 -18.31 1.04 -4.81
CA PRO A 22 -19.47 1.07 -3.90
C PRO A 22 -19.74 -0.30 -3.29
N SER A 23 -20.20 -0.34 -2.04
CA SER A 23 -20.41 -1.58 -1.27
C SER A 23 -21.42 -2.56 -1.87
N LYS A 24 -22.33 -2.07 -2.74
CA LYS A 24 -23.33 -2.88 -3.46
C LYS A 24 -22.86 -3.34 -4.85
N SER A 25 -21.59 -3.16 -5.18
CA SER A 25 -21.06 -3.63 -6.47
C SER A 25 -20.99 -5.15 -6.48
N GLU A 26 -21.22 -5.75 -7.65
CA GLU A 26 -21.21 -7.21 -7.84
C GLU A 26 -20.36 -7.57 -9.07
N GLY A 27 -19.81 -8.79 -9.10
CA GLY A 27 -19.01 -9.31 -10.21
C GLY A 27 -17.87 -10.22 -9.76
N GLU A 28 -17.30 -10.96 -10.70
CA GLU A 28 -16.24 -11.97 -10.47
C GLU A 28 -15.02 -11.44 -9.70
N TYR A 29 -14.64 -10.19 -9.96
CA TYR A 29 -13.46 -9.55 -9.35
C TYR A 29 -13.80 -8.60 -8.19
N ILE A 30 -15.06 -8.55 -7.76
CA ILE A 30 -15.43 -7.82 -6.54
C ILE A 30 -15.06 -8.66 -5.34
N LYS A 31 -14.16 -8.14 -4.50
CA LYS A 31 -13.70 -8.83 -3.30
C LYS A 31 -13.88 -7.95 -2.07
N HIS A 32 -14.35 -8.56 -0.98
CA HIS A 32 -14.23 -7.99 0.35
C HIS A 32 -12.86 -8.34 0.91
N LEU A 33 -12.08 -7.31 1.25
CA LEU A 33 -10.80 -7.49 1.92
C LEU A 33 -11.05 -7.64 3.42
N PRO A 34 -10.42 -8.60 4.10
CA PRO A 34 -10.55 -8.74 5.54
C PRO A 34 -9.90 -7.56 6.27
N GLU A 35 -10.32 -7.35 7.51
CA GLU A 35 -9.58 -6.51 8.44
C GLU A 35 -8.23 -7.18 8.77
N LEU A 36 -7.16 -6.38 8.78
CA LEU A 36 -5.79 -6.85 8.99
C LEU A 36 -5.06 -5.87 9.92
N LYS A 37 -4.15 -6.40 10.75
CA LYS A 37 -3.19 -5.58 11.48
C LYS A 37 -2.07 -5.15 10.55
N ALA A 38 -1.64 -3.90 10.67
CA ALA A 38 -0.59 -3.37 9.82
C ALA A 38 0.20 -2.26 10.48
N LEU A 39 1.46 -2.14 10.07
CA LEU A 39 2.23 -0.90 10.20
C LEU A 39 1.96 -0.03 8.98
N SER A 40 1.74 1.26 9.20
CA SER A 40 1.56 2.19 8.07
C SER A 40 1.98 3.61 8.39
N PHE A 41 2.32 4.36 7.34
CA PHE A 41 2.48 5.80 7.39
C PHE A 41 2.14 6.44 6.04
N PHE A 42 1.96 7.75 6.03
CA PHE A 42 1.75 8.52 4.81
C PHE A 42 3.10 9.06 4.30
N HIS A 43 3.49 8.61 3.11
CA HIS A 43 4.65 9.14 2.41
C HIS A 43 4.21 10.32 1.54
N HIS A 44 4.86 11.47 1.77
CA HIS A 44 4.78 12.64 0.92
C HIS A 44 6.01 12.66 0.03
N GLY A 45 5.83 12.57 -1.28
CA GLY A 45 6.96 12.50 -2.21
C GLY A 45 6.70 11.62 -3.43
N ALA A 46 7.74 11.54 -4.26
CA ALA A 46 7.69 10.89 -5.56
C ALA A 46 7.44 9.37 -5.43
N TYR A 47 6.73 8.76 -6.39
CA TYR A 47 6.47 7.32 -6.34
C TYR A 47 7.75 6.47 -6.43
N GLU A 48 8.80 7.02 -7.05
CA GLU A 48 10.12 6.43 -7.12
C GLU A 48 10.76 6.23 -5.73
N GLU A 49 10.33 6.98 -4.71
CA GLU A 49 10.84 6.94 -3.34
C GLU A 49 10.12 5.91 -2.46
N ILE A 50 9.03 5.29 -2.96
CA ILE A 50 8.21 4.32 -2.21
C ILE A 50 9.04 3.11 -1.73
N SER A 51 10.05 2.69 -2.48
CA SER A 51 10.93 1.59 -2.07
C SER A 51 11.72 1.92 -0.80
N GLU A 52 12.30 3.12 -0.74
CA GLU A 52 13.01 3.61 0.44
C GLU A 52 12.05 3.88 1.61
N ALA A 53 10.87 4.41 1.32
CA ALA A 53 9.82 4.62 2.30
C ALA A 53 9.45 3.29 3.00
N ARG A 54 9.31 2.21 2.24
CA ARG A 54 9.00 0.87 2.79
C ARG A 54 10.11 0.29 3.66
N LYS A 55 11.39 0.55 3.35
CA LYS A 55 12.49 0.10 4.23
C LYS A 55 12.33 0.61 5.66
N ARG A 56 11.75 1.81 5.85
CA ARG A 56 11.46 2.35 7.19
C ARG A 56 10.46 1.48 7.97
N LEU A 57 9.44 0.92 7.30
CA LEU A 57 8.52 -0.03 7.95
C LEU A 57 9.22 -1.33 8.33
N LEU A 58 10.14 -1.81 7.49
CA LEU A 58 10.90 -3.03 7.77
C LEU A 58 11.79 -2.84 9.00
N SER A 59 12.56 -1.75 9.05
CA SER A 59 13.41 -1.42 10.19
C SER A 59 12.58 -1.23 11.46
N TYR A 60 11.45 -0.53 11.39
CA TYR A 60 10.57 -0.37 12.55
C TYR A 60 10.01 -1.71 13.05
N ALA A 61 9.60 -2.60 12.14
CA ALA A 61 9.11 -3.92 12.51
C ALA A 61 10.19 -4.74 13.22
N GLU A 62 11.42 -4.72 12.71
CA GLU A 62 12.58 -5.39 13.30
C GLU A 62 12.90 -4.84 14.70
N GLU A 63 13.03 -3.51 14.83
CA GLU A 63 13.32 -2.83 16.10
C GLU A 63 12.26 -3.11 17.19
N ASN A 64 11.01 -3.34 16.79
CA ASN A 64 9.88 -3.55 17.70
C ASN A 64 9.47 -5.03 17.81
N ASN A 65 10.25 -5.97 17.27
CA ASN A 65 9.96 -7.41 17.29
C ASN A 65 8.56 -7.76 16.73
N LEU A 66 8.16 -7.09 15.66
CA LEU A 66 6.89 -7.32 14.98
C LEU A 66 7.08 -8.29 13.80
N THR A 67 6.26 -9.33 13.74
CA THR A 67 6.31 -10.30 12.63
C THR A 67 5.57 -9.76 11.41
N LEU A 68 6.31 -9.57 10.32
CA LEU A 68 5.75 -9.22 9.02
C LEU A 68 5.26 -10.47 8.28
N THR A 69 4.08 -10.40 7.68
CA THR A 69 3.56 -11.48 6.82
C THR A 69 4.26 -11.52 5.44
N GLY A 70 4.96 -10.45 5.09
CA GLY A 70 5.55 -10.24 3.77
C GLY A 70 4.58 -9.73 2.72
N VAL A 71 3.35 -9.33 3.10
CA VAL A 71 2.39 -8.65 2.22
C VAL A 71 2.47 -7.14 2.43
N PHE A 72 2.56 -6.40 1.33
CA PHE A 72 2.66 -4.94 1.34
C PHE A 72 1.56 -4.33 0.49
N ARG A 73 1.10 -3.13 0.90
CA ARG A 73 0.08 -2.37 0.18
C ARG A 73 0.51 -0.91 0.04
N ASN A 74 0.31 -0.33 -1.14
CA ASN A 74 0.46 1.12 -1.36
C ASN A 74 -0.88 1.70 -1.78
N ILE A 75 -1.43 2.64 -1.00
CA ILE A 75 -2.69 3.33 -1.32
C ILE A 75 -2.36 4.71 -1.87
N TYR A 76 -2.72 4.98 -3.12
CA TYR A 76 -2.44 6.23 -3.82
C TYR A 76 -3.58 7.21 -3.59
N LEU A 77 -3.37 8.19 -2.71
CA LEU A 77 -4.38 9.17 -2.32
C LEU A 77 -4.32 10.42 -3.18
N GLU A 78 -3.11 10.96 -3.39
CA GLU A 78 -2.84 12.09 -4.26
C GLU A 78 -1.63 11.78 -5.14
N GLY A 79 -1.71 12.09 -6.44
CA GLY A 79 -0.69 11.65 -7.39
C GLY A 79 -0.69 12.41 -8.71
N PRO A 80 -0.08 11.84 -9.76
CA PRO A 80 0.03 12.45 -11.09
C PRO A 80 -1.29 12.93 -11.71
N PRO A 81 -2.44 12.23 -11.52
CA PRO A 81 -3.71 12.73 -12.03
C PRO A 81 -4.17 14.06 -11.41
N GLN A 82 -3.72 14.38 -10.20
CA GLN A 82 -4.11 15.58 -9.45
C GLN A 82 -3.01 16.65 -9.48
N HIS A 83 -1.73 16.23 -9.44
CA HIS A 83 -0.59 17.12 -9.26
C HIS A 83 0.50 16.84 -10.28
N LYS A 84 1.13 17.90 -10.78
CA LYS A 84 2.41 17.79 -11.53
C LYS A 84 3.62 17.78 -10.60
N ASP A 85 3.49 18.46 -9.46
CA ASP A 85 4.52 18.55 -8.43
C ASP A 85 4.53 17.27 -7.59
N LYS A 86 5.63 16.51 -7.70
CA LYS A 86 5.79 15.21 -7.02
C LYS A 86 5.81 15.34 -5.50
N SER A 87 6.17 16.49 -4.93
CA SER A 87 6.17 16.71 -3.47
C SER A 87 4.76 16.70 -2.88
N LYS A 88 3.74 16.89 -3.71
CA LYS A 88 2.32 16.86 -3.33
C LYS A 88 1.70 15.48 -3.47
N PHE A 89 2.45 14.48 -3.92
CA PHE A 89 1.93 13.12 -3.97
C PHE A 89 1.84 12.58 -2.54
N ILE A 90 0.75 11.89 -2.25
CA ILE A 90 0.49 11.28 -0.96
C ILE A 90 0.17 9.81 -1.20
N THR A 91 1.02 8.93 -0.69
CA THR A 91 0.83 7.48 -0.74
C THR A 91 0.88 6.91 0.67
N GLN A 92 -0.15 6.18 1.10
CA GLN A 92 -0.06 5.40 2.33
C GLN A 92 0.70 4.10 2.06
N ILE A 93 1.81 3.91 2.78
CA ILE A 93 2.63 2.70 2.69
C ILE A 93 2.25 1.79 3.85
N ILE A 94 1.98 0.53 3.56
CA ILE A 94 1.44 -0.43 4.52
C ILE A 94 2.23 -1.74 4.44
N ALA A 95 2.59 -2.27 5.61
CA ALA A 95 3.15 -3.61 5.76
C ALA A 95 2.25 -4.42 6.71
N ILE A 96 1.74 -5.55 6.25
CA ILE A 96 0.83 -6.39 7.03
C ILE A 96 1.63 -7.21 8.06
N ILE A 97 1.15 -7.25 9.30
CA ILE A 97 1.75 -7.97 10.43
C ILE A 97 0.80 -9.05 10.97
N GLU A 98 1.33 -9.97 11.76
CA GLU A 98 0.56 -11.02 12.48
C GLU A 98 -0.32 -10.47 13.63
#